data_AF-A0AAV5LJ18-F1
#
_entry.id   AF-A0AAV5LJ18-F1
#
_cell.length_a   1.000
_cell.length_b   1.000
_cell.length_c   1.000
_cell.angle_alpha   90.00
_cell.angle_beta   90.00
_cell.angle_gamma   90.00
#
_symmetry.space_group_name_H-M   'P 1'
#
loop_
_entity.id
_entity.type
_entity.pdbx_description
1 polymer ?
#
loop_
_entity_poly.entity_id
_entity_poly.type
_entity_poly.pdbx_seq_one_letter_code
_entity_poly.pdbx_strand_id
1 'polypeptide(L)'
;MKSDAFGWANSPVFLMAKVGKRGKYIWKRLSQLEQCPKEPIDVPDPNSNSFQIDVPADAIDPRLYFGLYEVWSGKWKGGLRIHGATVKEIQAAASR
;
A
#
# COMPACT_ATOMS: atom_id res chain seq x y z
N MET A 1 -13.46 -5.47 4.19
CA MET A 1 -14.17 -4.17 4.03
C MET A 1 -15.37 -4.16 4.96
N LYS A 2 -16.02 -3.01 5.25
CA LYS A 2 -17.30 -3.10 5.97
C LYS A 2 -18.34 -3.89 5.15
N SER A 3 -19.32 -4.47 5.83
CA SER A 3 -20.44 -5.16 5.18
C SER A 3 -21.28 -4.26 4.26
N ASP A 4 -21.28 -2.94 4.51
CA ASP A 4 -21.95 -1.90 3.73
C ASP A 4 -21.01 -1.19 2.73
N ALA A 5 -19.81 -1.73 2.47
CA ALA A 5 -18.87 -1.13 1.53
C ALA A 5 -19.41 -1.20 0.09
N PHE A 6 -19.22 -0.12 -0.67
CA PHE A 6 -19.73 0.02 -2.02
C PHE A 6 -18.73 0.70 -2.96
N GLY A 7 -18.88 0.48 -4.26
CA GLY A 7 -18.10 1.16 -5.31
C GLY A 7 -16.66 0.66 -5.54
N TRP A 8 -16.16 -0.25 -4.70
CA TRP A 8 -14.80 -0.79 -4.79
C TRP A 8 -14.63 -1.94 -5.79
N ALA A 9 -15.71 -2.61 -6.18
CA ALA A 9 -15.65 -3.73 -7.12
C ALA A 9 -15.05 -3.28 -8.45
N ASN A 10 -14.01 -4.01 -8.90
CA ASN A 10 -13.25 -3.72 -10.11
C ASN A 10 -12.58 -2.33 -10.11
N SER A 11 -12.44 -1.66 -8.96
CA SER A 11 -11.72 -0.38 -8.85
C SER A 11 -10.26 -0.68 -8.49
N PRO A 12 -9.28 -0.34 -9.36
CA PRO A 12 -7.90 -0.67 -9.09
C PRO A 12 -7.35 0.22 -7.96
N VAL A 13 -6.91 -0.43 -6.89
CA VAL A 13 -6.30 0.21 -5.71
C VAL A 13 -4.80 -0.09 -5.72
N PHE A 14 -4.01 0.91 -5.37
CA PHE A 14 -2.55 0.87 -5.34
C PHE A 14 -2.07 1.27 -3.95
N LEU A 15 -1.16 0.48 -3.41
CA LEU A 15 -0.32 0.91 -2.29
C LEU A 15 0.83 1.74 -2.85
N MET A 16 1.09 2.91 -2.26
CA MET A 16 2.23 3.76 -2.59
C MET A 16 3.11 3.94 -1.35
N ALA A 17 4.42 3.98 -1.55
CA ALA A 17 5.38 4.43 -0.55
C ALA A 17 6.45 5.34 -1.17
N LYS A 18 7.00 6.26 -0.39
CA LYS A 18 8.13 7.13 -0.77
C LYS A 18 8.91 7.61 0.44
N VAL A 19 10.21 7.85 0.24
CA VAL A 19 11.10 8.44 1.25
C VAL A 19 11.13 9.95 1.08
N GLY A 20 10.79 10.68 2.13
CA GLY A 20 10.72 12.14 2.13
C GLY A 20 9.55 12.72 1.34
N LYS A 21 9.27 14.01 1.56
CA LYS A 21 8.11 14.67 0.90
C LYS A 21 8.21 14.70 -0.62
N ARG A 22 9.43 14.84 -1.17
CA ARG A 22 9.70 14.95 -2.62
C ARG A 22 10.41 13.74 -3.22
N GLY A 23 10.53 12.64 -2.48
CA GLY A 23 11.23 11.45 -3.00
C GLY A 23 10.45 10.70 -4.08
N LYS A 24 11.14 9.73 -4.67
CA LYS A 24 10.57 8.84 -5.68
C LYS A 24 9.53 7.92 -5.05
N TYR A 25 8.46 7.71 -5.80
CA TYR A 25 7.35 6.86 -5.42
C TYR A 25 7.63 5.44 -5.90
N ILE A 26 7.35 4.46 -5.04
CA ILE A 26 7.10 3.08 -5.45
C ILE A 26 5.61 2.81 -5.28
N TRP A 27 5.05 1.99 -6.17
CA TRP A 27 3.65 1.60 -6.10
C TRP A 27 3.48 0.12 -6.36
N LYS A 28 2.40 -0.44 -5.81
CA LYS A 28 1.98 -1.81 -6.08
C LYS A 28 0.46 -1.89 -6.14
N ARG A 29 -0.05 -2.49 -7.21
CA ARG A 29 -1.48 -2.78 -7.34
C ARG A 29 -1.90 -3.86 -6.34
N LEU A 30 -3.02 -3.63 -5.67
CA LEU A 30 -3.62 -4.51 -4.67
C LEU A 30 -4.87 -5.19 -5.27
N SER A 31 -4.67 -6.18 -6.13
CA SER A 31 -5.77 -6.92 -6.77
C SER A 31 -6.69 -7.62 -5.76
N GLN A 32 -6.18 -7.92 -4.55
CA GLN A 32 -6.99 -8.51 -3.47
C GLN A 32 -8.13 -7.59 -3.02
N LEU A 33 -7.98 -6.27 -3.12
CA LEU A 33 -9.04 -5.32 -2.75
C LEU A 33 -10.14 -5.22 -3.82
N GLU A 34 -9.82 -5.50 -5.08
CA GLU A 34 -10.78 -5.46 -6.20
C GLU A 34 -11.89 -6.51 -6.04
N GLN A 35 -11.59 -7.58 -5.31
CA GLN A 35 -12.52 -8.68 -4.98
C GLN A 35 -13.49 -8.33 -3.85
N CYS A 36 -13.38 -7.14 -3.25
CA CYS A 36 -14.24 -6.68 -2.14
C CYS A 36 -14.31 -7.72 -0.99
N PRO A 37 -13.18 -8.01 -0.33
CA PRO A 37 -13.13 -9.01 0.72
C PRO A 37 -14.08 -8.64 1.87
N LYS A 38 -14.87 -9.62 2.31
CA LYS A 38 -15.82 -9.47 3.41
C LYS A 38 -15.11 -9.41 4.76
N GLU A 39 -14.06 -10.21 4.91
CA GLU A 39 -13.20 -10.20 6.09
C GLU A 39 -12.05 -9.19 5.97
N PRO A 40 -11.47 -8.74 7.10
CA PRO A 40 -10.20 -8.03 7.10
C PRO A 40 -9.10 -8.88 6.45
N ILE A 41 -8.29 -8.25 5.60
CA ILE A 41 -7.15 -8.89 4.95
C ILE A 41 -5.91 -8.01 5.12
N ASP A 42 -4.73 -8.64 5.13
CA ASP A 42 -3.45 -7.95 5.06
C ASP A 42 -3.03 -7.75 3.61
N VAL A 43 -2.58 -6.53 3.31
CA VAL A 43 -2.11 -6.13 1.97
C VAL A 43 -0.84 -5.27 2.08
N PRO A 44 0.16 -5.49 1.20
CA PRO A 44 0.24 -6.57 0.23
C PRO A 44 0.43 -7.93 0.93
N ASP A 45 0.25 -9.04 0.22
CA ASP A 45 0.40 -10.39 0.77
C ASP A 45 1.72 -10.49 1.56
N PRO A 46 1.68 -10.75 2.89
CA PRO A 46 2.87 -10.78 3.73
C PRO A 46 3.90 -11.83 3.34
N ASN A 47 3.46 -12.91 2.67
CA ASN A 47 4.33 -14.00 2.21
C ASN A 47 5.02 -13.66 0.88
N SER A 48 4.50 -12.65 0.18
CA SER A 48 5.03 -12.13 -1.06
C SER A 48 5.94 -10.95 -0.68
N ASN A 49 7.27 -11.13 -0.65
CA ASN A 49 8.32 -10.10 -0.37
C ASN A 49 8.33 -8.92 -1.39
N SER A 50 7.18 -8.40 -1.72
CA SER A 50 6.88 -7.76 -2.99
C SER A 50 6.64 -6.26 -2.86
N PHE A 51 6.77 -5.72 -1.64
CA PHE A 51 6.69 -4.29 -1.39
C PHE A 51 7.72 -3.87 -0.36
N GLN A 52 8.91 -3.56 -0.86
CA GLN A 52 10.04 -3.05 -0.10
C GLN A 52 10.43 -1.70 -0.67
N ILE A 53 10.87 -0.79 0.20
CA ILE A 53 11.37 0.51 -0.18
C ILE A 53 12.77 0.67 0.37
N ASP A 54 13.70 1.02 -0.51
CA ASP A 54 15.05 1.36 -0.11
C ASP A 54 15.06 2.76 0.50
N VAL A 55 15.60 2.86 1.71
CA VAL A 55 15.83 4.14 2.39
C VAL A 55 17.33 4.47 2.25
N PRO A 56 17.70 5.44 1.40
CA PRO A 56 19.10 5.82 1.26
C PRO A 56 19.67 6.33 2.58
N ALA A 57 20.89 5.92 2.91
CA ALA A 57 21.56 6.36 4.13
C ALA A 57 21.83 7.88 4.16
N ASP A 58 21.90 8.50 2.98
CA ASP A 58 22.11 9.93 2.77
C ASP A 58 20.79 10.71 2.54
N ALA A 59 19.64 10.09 2.81
CA ALA A 59 18.34 10.74 2.65
C ALA A 59 18.22 11.98 3.57
N ILE A 60 18.10 13.16 2.95
CA ILE A 60 17.91 14.45 3.66
C ILE A 60 16.64 14.42 4.54
N ASP A 61 15.57 13.76 4.06
CA ASP A 61 14.34 13.53 4.80
C ASP A 61 14.03 12.02 4.82
N PRO A 62 14.43 11.28 5.87
CA PRO A 62 14.28 9.83 5.94
C PRO A 62 12.83 9.41 6.28
N ARG A 63 11.89 10.35 6.41
CA ARG A 63 10.49 10.04 6.73
C ARG A 63 9.84 9.22 5.63
N LEU A 64 9.31 8.06 6.00
CA LEU A 64 8.50 7.24 5.10
C LEU A 64 7.08 7.80 5.01
N TYR A 65 6.61 8.01 3.79
CA TYR A 65 5.21 8.31 3.50
C TYR A 65 4.61 7.14 2.73
N PHE A 66 3.45 6.65 3.16
CA PHE A 66 2.74 5.58 2.49
C PHE A 66 1.24 5.81 2.53
N GLY A 67 0.51 5.17 1.63
CA GLY A 67 -0.94 5.26 1.57
C GLY A 67 -1.55 4.48 0.43
N LEU A 68 -2.88 4.39 0.44
CA LEU A 68 -3.66 3.79 -0.63
C LEU A 68 -4.11 4.87 -1.60
N TYR A 69 -4.03 4.55 -2.89
CA TYR A 69 -4.46 5.38 -4.00
C TYR A 69 -5.39 4.55 -4.87
N GLU A 70 -6.42 5.17 -5.43
CA GLU A 70 -7.21 4.57 -6.49
C GLU A 70 -7.04 5.37 -7.78
N VAL A 71 -7.21 4.70 -8.91
CA VAL A 71 -7.39 5.40 -10.18
C VAL A 71 -8.82 5.92 -10.20
N TRP A 72 -8.95 7.23 -10.45
CA TRP A 72 -10.25 7.89 -10.48
C TRP A 72 -11.17 7.22 -11.51
N SER A 73 -12.26 6.62 -11.02
CA SER A 73 -13.24 5.91 -11.86
C SER A 73 -14.57 6.65 -12.00
N GLY A 74 -14.71 7.85 -11.40
CA GLY A 74 -15.98 8.58 -11.34
C GLY A 74 -17.07 7.91 -10.49
N LYS A 75 -16.78 6.77 -9.87
CA LYS A 75 -17.71 6.03 -8.99
C LYS A 75 -17.57 6.52 -7.56
N TRP A 76 -18.71 6.74 -6.90
CA TRP A 76 -18.76 6.97 -5.46
C TRP A 76 -18.43 5.68 -4.72
N LYS A 77 -17.60 5.79 -3.68
CA LYS A 77 -17.12 4.63 -2.91
C LYS A 77 -17.12 4.92 -1.43
N GLY A 78 -17.38 3.90 -0.63
CA GLY A 78 -17.44 4.01 0.82
C GLY A 78 -17.16 2.68 1.51
N GLY A 79 -16.85 2.74 2.80
CA GLY A 79 -16.69 1.55 3.64
C GLY A 79 -15.31 0.86 3.62
N LEU A 80 -14.31 1.42 2.92
CA LEU A 80 -12.92 1.01 3.11
C LEU A 80 -12.40 1.55 4.44
N ARG A 81 -11.82 0.67 5.26
CA ARG A 81 -11.22 1.01 6.56
C ARG A 81 -9.83 0.40 6.63
N ILE A 82 -8.87 1.21 7.05
CA ILE A 82 -7.52 0.78 7.37
C ILE A 82 -7.47 0.61 8.89
N HIS A 83 -7.20 -0.60 9.37
CA HIS A 83 -7.14 -0.91 10.80
C HIS A 83 -5.75 -0.59 11.40
N GLY A 84 -4.71 -0.73 10.58
CA GLY A 84 -3.34 -0.44 10.96
C GLY A 84 -2.42 -0.56 9.76
N ALA A 85 -1.16 -0.18 9.96
CA ALA A 85 -0.08 -0.40 9.02
C ALA A 85 1.17 -0.81 9.79
N THR A 86 1.81 -1.89 9.35
CA THR A 86 3.03 -2.41 9.96
C THR A 86 4.19 -2.18 9.01
N VAL A 87 5.25 -1.54 9.51
CA VAL A 87 6.50 -1.34 8.78
C VAL A 87 7.59 -2.08 9.53
N LYS A 88 8.37 -2.89 8.82
CA LYS A 88 9.49 -3.65 9.37
C LYS A 88 10.75 -3.31 8.60
N GLU A 89 11.79 -2.91 9.32
CA GLU A 89 13.12 -2.77 8.75
C GLU A 89 13.65 -4.16 8.37
N ILE A 90 14.20 -4.26 7.16
CA ILE A 90 14.88 -5.45 6.66
C ILE A 90 16.34 -5.07 6.45
N GLN A 91 17.27 -5.85 7.02
CA GLN A 91 18.67 -5.68 6.68
C GLN A 91 18.85 -6.12 5.22
N ALA A 92 19.44 -5.26 4.39
CA ALA A 92 19.87 -5.66 3.06
C ALA A 92 20.80 -6.88 3.21
N ALA A 93 20.47 -7.98 2.53
CA ALA A 93 21.36 -9.13 2.49
C ALA A 93 22.71 -8.64 1.95
N ALA A 94 23.78 -8.80 2.75
CA ALA A 94 25.12 -8.45 2.31
C ALA A 94 25.41 -9.22 1.01
N SER A 95 25.53 -8.48 -0.10
CA SER A 95 25.99 -9.01 -1.38
C SER A 95 27.36 -9.63 -1.15
N ARG A 96 27.43 -10.96 -1.15
CA ARG A 96 28.69 -11.72 -1.17
C ARG A 96 29.16 -11.88 -2.61
#